data_AF-A0A2V6A7Y1-F1
#
_entry.id   AF-A0A2V6A7Y1-F1
#
_cell.length_a   1.000
_cell.length_b   1.000
_cell.length_c   1.000
_cell.angle_alpha   90.00
_cell.angle_beta   90.00
_cell.angle_gamma   90.00
#
_symmetry.space_group_name_H-M   'P 1'
#
loop_
_entity.id
_entity.type
_entity.pdbx_description
1 polymer ?
#
loop_
_entity_poly.entity_id
_entity_poly.type
_entity_poly.pdbx_seq_one_letter_code
_entity_poly.pdbx_strand_id
1 'polypeptide(L)'
;ERSVAERRAYLIVWRDKEVVLRPEVFAKDEQGKVLSEFVLSRGDVLKLTLPAALTKNPPAEWIFWPSGTCEPAVVEFSGRDGSWSANYSALSARAELTNYAAR
;
A
#
# COMPACT_ATOMS: atom_id res chain seq x y z
N GLU A 1 -11.08 2.40 1.94
CA GLU A 1 -12.23 3.25 2.34
C GLU A 1 -12.27 4.60 1.62
N ARG A 2 -11.21 5.42 1.69
CA ARG A 2 -11.15 6.73 1.03
C ARG A 2 -11.53 6.70 -0.46
N SER A 3 -11.02 5.73 -1.22
CA SER A 3 -11.33 5.61 -2.66
C SER A 3 -12.83 5.51 -2.96
N VAL A 4 -13.58 4.82 -2.10
CA VAL A 4 -15.04 4.66 -2.24
C VAL A 4 -15.75 5.96 -1.86
N ALA A 5 -15.38 6.54 -0.71
CA ALA A 5 -16.01 7.75 -0.19
C ALA A 5 -15.87 8.93 -1.16
N GLU A 6 -14.70 9.07 -1.76
CA GLU A 6 -14.40 10.17 -2.68
C GLU A 6 -14.61 9.79 -4.16
N ARG A 7 -15.03 8.55 -4.43
CA ARG A 7 -15.20 7.98 -5.78
C ARG A 7 -13.97 8.22 -6.67
N ARG A 8 -12.79 8.01 -6.10
CA ARG A 8 -11.50 8.38 -6.70
C ARG A 8 -10.44 7.32 -6.46
N ALA A 9 -9.56 7.12 -7.43
CA ALA A 9 -8.45 6.18 -7.30
C ALA A 9 -7.29 6.76 -6.49
N TYR A 10 -6.68 5.91 -5.66
CA TYR A 10 -5.57 6.25 -4.79
C TYR A 10 -4.45 5.24 -4.92
N LEU A 11 -3.22 5.70 -4.74
CA LEU A 11 -2.00 4.90 -4.70
C LEU A 11 -1.38 4.96 -3.31
N ILE A 12 -1.01 3.79 -2.80
CA ILE A 12 -0.02 3.66 -1.74
C ILE A 12 1.34 3.44 -2.42
N VAL A 13 2.31 4.31 -2.18
CA VAL A 13 3.61 4.29 -2.86
C VAL A 13 4.74 4.08 -1.85
N TRP A 14 5.55 3.05 -2.09
CA TRP A 14 6.76 2.77 -1.33
C TRP A 14 7.91 3.63 -1.86
N ARG A 15 8.59 4.33 -0.95
CA ARG A 15 9.82 5.08 -1.18
C ARG A 15 10.89 4.59 -0.20
N ASP A 16 12.10 5.11 -0.30
CA ASP A 16 13.27 4.60 0.44
C ASP A 16 13.08 4.46 1.97
N LYS A 17 12.33 5.38 2.61
CA LYS A 17 12.14 5.41 4.08
C LYS A 17 10.71 5.69 4.51
N GLU A 18 9.80 5.75 3.56
CA GLU A 18 8.42 6.12 3.81
C GLU A 18 7.49 5.35 2.87
N VAL A 19 6.24 5.21 3.29
CA VAL A 19 5.14 4.81 2.44
C VAL A 19 4.12 5.93 2.44
N VAL A 20 3.74 6.39 1.25
CA VAL A 20 2.88 7.57 1.09
C VAL A 20 1.56 7.22 0.41
N LEU A 21 0.49 7.88 0.84
CA LEU A 21 -0.82 7.86 0.18
C LEU A 21 -0.96 9.09 -0.72
N ARG A 22 -1.30 8.89 -1.99
CA ARG A 22 -1.57 9.98 -2.94
C ARG A 22 -2.69 9.63 -3.92
N PRO A 23 -3.37 10.61 -4.54
CA PRO A 23 -4.24 10.35 -5.68
C PRO A 23 -3.46 9.71 -6.84
N GLU A 24 -4.13 8.84 -7.61
CA GLU A 24 -3.57 8.33 -8.87
C GLU A 24 -3.38 9.47 -9.89
N VAL A 25 -4.42 10.30 -10.04
CA VAL A 25 -4.43 11.49 -10.88
C VAL A 25 -4.62 12.70 -9.98
N PHE A 26 -3.73 13.69 -10.07
CA PHE A 26 -3.82 14.93 -9.29
C PHE A 26 -4.81 15.92 -9.91
N ALA A 27 -5.62 16.57 -9.09
CA ALA A 27 -6.33 17.77 -9.50
C ALA A 27 -5.35 18.95 -9.69
N LYS A 28 -5.79 20.02 -10.36
CA LYS A 28 -4.94 21.20 -10.66
C LYS A 28 -4.33 21.83 -9.40
N ASP A 29 -5.03 21.75 -8.28
CA ASP A 29 -4.67 22.30 -6.98
C ASP A 29 -3.98 21.31 -6.02
N GLU A 30 -3.78 20.06 -6.45
CA GLU A 30 -3.24 18.98 -5.61
C GLU A 30 -1.87 18.45 -6.06
N GLN A 31 -1.30 18.96 -7.14
CA GLN A 31 -0.06 18.42 -7.71
C GLN A 31 1.07 18.34 -6.68
N GLY A 32 1.60 17.13 -6.48
CA GLY A 32 2.70 16.86 -5.56
C GLY A 32 2.30 16.66 -4.10
N LYS A 33 1.01 16.80 -3.75
CA LYS A 33 0.54 16.65 -2.37
C LYS A 33 0.45 15.18 -1.97
N VAL A 34 1.24 14.80 -0.97
CA VAL A 34 1.06 13.56 -0.21
C VAL A 34 -0.09 13.78 0.77
N LEU A 35 -1.04 12.85 0.82
CA LEU A 35 -2.19 12.94 1.72
C LEU A 35 -1.91 12.35 3.10
N SER A 36 -1.03 11.36 3.16
CA SER A 36 -0.58 10.74 4.39
C SER A 36 0.78 10.09 4.16
N GLU A 37 1.60 10.09 5.20
CA GLU A 37 2.93 9.50 5.21
C GLU A 37 3.04 8.51 6.37
N PHE A 38 3.69 7.39 6.12
CA PHE A 38 4.10 6.41 7.11
C PHE A 38 5.62 6.25 7.04
N VAL A 39 6.32 6.76 8.05
CA VAL A 39 7.78 6.74 8.11
C VAL A 39 8.26 5.43 8.74
N LEU A 40 9.22 4.76 8.10
CA LEU A 40 9.85 3.55 8.62
C LEU A 40 10.96 3.92 9.61
N SER A 41 10.99 3.26 10.78
CA SER A 41 12.07 3.45 11.74
C SER A 41 13.36 2.81 11.24
N ARG A 42 14.50 3.19 11.83
CA ARG A 42 15.79 2.59 11.48
C ARG A 42 15.78 1.08 11.74
N GLY A 43 15.91 0.32 10.66
CA GLY A 43 15.95 -1.15 10.67
C GLY A 43 14.61 -1.81 10.35
N ASP A 44 13.53 -1.02 10.23
CA ASP A 44 12.24 -1.53 9.76
C ASP A 44 12.30 -1.76 8.25
N VAL A 45 11.64 -2.82 7.81
CA VAL A 45 11.44 -3.16 6.42
C VAL A 45 9.96 -3.40 6.20
N LEU A 46 9.39 -2.68 5.24
CA LEU A 46 8.02 -2.89 4.76
C LEU A 46 8.08 -3.17 3.27
N LYS A 47 7.65 -4.36 2.88
CA LYS A 47 7.76 -4.86 1.50
C LYS A 47 6.37 -5.06 0.91
N LEU A 48 6.22 -4.66 -0.35
CA LEU A 48 5.05 -4.91 -1.19
C LEU A 48 5.39 -5.98 -2.22
N THR A 49 4.54 -6.99 -2.35
CA THR A 49 4.57 -7.95 -3.46
C THR A 49 3.23 -7.92 -4.20
N LEU A 50 3.28 -7.74 -5.52
CA LEU A 50 2.12 -7.69 -6.41
C LEU A 50 2.04 -9.00 -7.24
N PRO A 51 1.38 -10.06 -6.74
CA PRO A 51 1.37 -11.37 -7.39
C PRO A 51 0.70 -11.39 -8.78
N ALA A 52 -0.16 -10.42 -9.08
CA ALA A 52 -0.83 -10.31 -10.37
C ALA A 52 -0.11 -9.35 -11.35
N ALA A 53 1.04 -8.78 -10.96
CA ALA A 53 1.78 -7.88 -11.81
C ALA A 53 2.25 -8.59 -13.09
N LEU A 54 2.00 -7.97 -14.24
CA LEU A 54 2.37 -8.51 -15.56
C LEU A 54 3.85 -8.27 -15.92
N THR A 55 4.57 -7.52 -15.09
CA THR A 55 5.98 -7.17 -15.33
C THR A 55 6.84 -7.72 -14.21
N LYS A 56 8.10 -8.02 -14.53
CA LYS A 56 9.06 -8.57 -13.56
C LYS A 56 9.36 -7.61 -12.40
N ASN A 57 9.40 -6.31 -12.69
CA ASN A 57 9.71 -5.24 -11.74
C ASN A 57 8.60 -4.18 -11.83
N PRO A 58 7.42 -4.43 -11.24
CA PRO A 58 6.37 -3.43 -11.23
C PRO A 58 6.82 -2.21 -10.40
N PRO A 59 6.22 -1.03 -10.64
CA PRO A 59 6.37 0.09 -9.73
C PRO A 59 6.04 -0.33 -8.30
N ALA A 60 6.74 0.25 -7.32
CA ALA A 60 6.47 0.00 -5.91
C ALA A 60 5.23 0.80 -5.44
N GLU A 61 4.14 0.66 -6.18
CA GLU A 61 2.89 1.38 -6.01
C GLU A 61 1.74 0.40 -5.99
N TRP A 62 0.74 0.66 -5.15
CA TRP A 62 -0.40 -0.22 -4.96
C TRP A 62 -1.70 0.56 -5.08
N ILE A 63 -2.51 0.21 -6.07
CA ILE A 63 -3.70 0.95 -6.47
C ILE A 63 -4.99 0.48 -5.77
N PHE A 64 -5.81 1.44 -5.38
CA PHE A 64 -7.15 1.26 -4.82
C PHE A 64 -8.17 2.04 -5.64
N TRP A 65 -9.11 1.34 -6.24
CA TRP A 65 -10.10 1.92 -7.15
C TRP A 65 -11.34 2.46 -6.43
N PRO A 66 -12.11 3.36 -7.08
CA PRO A 66 -13.38 3.88 -6.55
C PRO A 66 -14.40 2.82 -6.16
N SER A 67 -14.32 1.63 -6.76
CA SER A 67 -15.16 0.46 -6.48
C SER A 67 -14.88 -0.19 -5.12
N GLY A 68 -13.81 0.19 -4.43
CA GLY A 68 -13.38 -0.46 -3.18
C GLY A 68 -12.54 -1.73 -3.41
N THR A 69 -12.17 -2.00 -4.65
CA THR A 69 -11.23 -3.06 -5.03
C THR A 69 -9.80 -2.51 -5.06
N CYS A 70 -8.83 -3.42 -5.01
CA CYS A 70 -7.42 -3.11 -5.17
C CYS A 70 -6.73 -4.17 -6.02
N GLU A 71 -5.51 -3.92 -6.47
CA GLU A 71 -4.67 -5.00 -6.96
C GLU A 71 -4.45 -6.02 -5.82
N PRO A 72 -4.47 -7.34 -6.06
CA PRO A 72 -4.10 -8.29 -5.00
C PRO A 72 -2.65 -8.05 -4.59
N ALA A 73 -2.37 -8.07 -3.28
CA ALA A 73 -1.04 -7.79 -2.76
C ALA A 73 -0.72 -8.64 -1.54
N VAL A 74 0.58 -8.85 -1.32
CA VAL A 74 1.11 -9.33 -0.04
C VAL A 74 1.97 -8.21 0.54
N VAL A 75 1.67 -7.81 1.76
CA VAL A 75 2.44 -6.81 2.49
C VAL A 75 3.12 -7.49 3.67
N GLU A 76 4.43 -7.31 3.76
CA GLU A 76 5.28 -7.92 4.79
C GLU A 76 6.00 -6.81 5.56
N PHE A 77 5.90 -6.85 6.88
CA PHE A 77 6.66 -5.98 7.78
C PHE A 77 7.62 -6.79 8.64
N SER A 78 8.80 -6.25 8.86
CA SER A 78 9.77 -6.74 9.84
C SER A 78 10.49 -5.57 10.47
N GLY A 79 10.52 -5.51 11.80
CA GLY A 79 11.11 -4.42 12.56
C GLY A 79 11.45 -4.83 13.98
N ARG A 80 11.73 -3.83 14.83
CA ARG A 80 12.10 -4.10 16.23
C ARG A 80 10.99 -4.75 17.04
N ASP A 81 9.75 -4.35 16.75
CA ASP A 81 8.56 -4.77 17.50
C ASP A 81 7.97 -6.09 16.98
N GLY A 82 8.66 -6.73 16.04
CA GLY A 82 8.29 -8.02 15.47
C GLY A 82 8.12 -7.97 13.96
N SER A 83 7.42 -8.97 13.43
CA SER A 83 7.16 -9.13 12.01
C SER A 83 5.75 -9.63 11.77
N TRP A 84 5.15 -9.20 10.67
CA TRP A 84 3.85 -9.67 10.22
C TRP A 84 3.79 -9.74 8.70
N SER A 85 2.89 -10.58 8.20
CA SER A 85 2.56 -10.67 6.78
C SER A 85 1.05 -10.73 6.60
N ALA A 86 0.54 -9.99 5.62
CA ALA A 86 -0.88 -9.96 5.30
C ALA A 86 -1.13 -10.05 3.80
N ASN A 87 -2.08 -10.89 3.42
CA ASN A 87 -2.60 -11.00 2.07
C ASN A 87 -3.82 -10.10 1.91
N TYR A 88 -3.89 -9.37 0.79
CA TYR A 88 -4.99 -8.47 0.50
C TYR A 88 -5.80 -8.96 -0.69
N SER A 89 -7.11 -9.08 -0.47
CA SER A 89 -8.07 -9.55 -1.48
C SER A 89 -8.35 -8.45 -2.51
N ALA A 90 -8.19 -8.77 -3.80
CA ALA A 90 -8.51 -7.84 -4.88
C ALA A 90 -9.98 -7.37 -4.88
N LEU A 91 -10.90 -8.22 -4.42
CA LEU A 91 -12.33 -7.98 -4.48
C LEU A 91 -12.87 -7.12 -3.33
N SER A 92 -12.17 -7.12 -2.20
CA SER A 92 -12.67 -6.47 -0.97
C SER A 92 -11.68 -5.53 -0.31
N ALA A 93 -10.43 -5.49 -0.77
CA ALA A 93 -9.32 -4.79 -0.15
C ALA A 93 -9.08 -5.17 1.33
N ARG A 94 -9.68 -6.29 1.80
CA ARG A 94 -9.52 -6.77 3.17
C ARG A 94 -8.19 -7.50 3.31
N ALA A 95 -7.55 -7.25 4.45
CA ALA A 95 -6.36 -7.95 4.88
C ALA A 95 -6.73 -9.28 5.55
N GLU A 96 -5.97 -10.32 5.24
CA GLU A 96 -5.90 -11.57 5.98
C GLU A 96 -4.47 -11.75 6.50
N LEU A 97 -4.32 -11.80 7.82
CA LEU A 97 -3.01 -11.97 8.46
C LEU A 97 -2.55 -13.42 8.26
N THR A 98 -1.45 -13.62 7.56
CA THR A 98 -0.90 -14.96 7.26
C THR A 98 0.21 -15.36 8.23
N ASN A 99 0.91 -14.37 8.79
CA ASN A 99 1.92 -14.61 9.81
C ASN A 99 1.99 -13.41 10.77
N TYR A 100 2.23 -13.70 12.05
CA TYR A 100 2.38 -12.70 13.08
C TYR A 100 3.31 -13.19 14.17
N ALA A 101 4.39 -12.45 14.39
CA ALA A 101 5.37 -12.70 15.43
C ALA A 101 5.71 -11.38 16.12
N ALA A 102 5.03 -11.09 17.23
CA ALA A 102 5.38 -9.98 18.11
C ALA A 102 6.68 -10.28 18.88
N ARG A 103 7.44 -9.24 19.21
CA ARG A 103 8.66 -9.34 20.01
C ARG A 103 8.56 -8.57 21.31
#